data_AF-A0A7C6STC4-F1
#
_entry.id   AF-A0A7C6STC4-F1
#
_cell.length_a   1.000
_cell.length_b   1.000
_cell.length_c   1.000
_cell.angle_alpha   90.00
_cell.angle_beta   90.00
_cell.angle_gamma   90.00
#
_symmetry.space_group_name_H-M   'P 1'
#
loop_
_entity.id
_entity.type
_entity.pdbx_description
1 polymer ?
#
loop_
_entity_poly.entity_id
_entity_poly.type
_entity_poly.pdbx_seq_one_letter_code
_entity_poly.pdbx_strand_id
1 'polypeptide(L)'
;MTKVISAKFDSKCLECGKKVKEGQTVTWEKGKGVYCSKCKPVNKQKVSRQSAAPQSTGRYVKCWECGCSYYDSNWYPGKDSYCGC
;
A
#
# COMPACT_ATOMS: atom_id res chain seq x y z
N MET A 1 6.92 -24.98 2.42
CA MET A 1 8.39 -24.86 2.55
C MET A 1 8.88 -23.80 1.57
N THR A 2 9.44 -22.71 2.08
CA THR A 2 10.09 -21.64 1.31
C THR A 2 11.56 -22.00 1.10
N LYS A 3 12.06 -21.93 -0.14
CA LYS A 3 13.47 -22.15 -0.47
C LYS A 3 14.07 -20.87 -1.00
N VAL A 4 15.23 -20.49 -0.48
CA VAL A 4 16.02 -19.39 -1.03
C VAL A 4 16.85 -19.96 -2.17
N ILE A 5 16.68 -19.43 -3.37
CA ILE A 5 17.39 -19.84 -4.58
C ILE A 5 17.94 -18.62 -5.31
N SER A 6 18.96 -18.80 -6.14
CA SER A 6 19.40 -17.75 -7.07
C SER A 6 18.50 -17.77 -8.30
N ALA A 7 18.04 -16.59 -8.74
CA ALA A 7 17.23 -16.45 -9.93
C ALA A 7 18.06 -16.85 -11.16
N LYS A 8 17.63 -17.90 -11.86
CA LYS A 8 18.28 -18.37 -13.09
C LYS A 8 17.88 -17.55 -14.32
N PHE A 9 16.83 -16.74 -14.21
CA PHE A 9 16.32 -15.88 -15.28
C PHE A 9 15.71 -14.61 -14.66
N ASP A 10 15.61 -13.54 -15.45
CA ASP A 10 14.87 -12.34 -15.08
C ASP A 10 13.44 -12.70 -14.68
N SER A 11 13.11 -12.43 -13.43
CA SER A 11 11.83 -12.79 -12.83
C SER A 11 11.25 -11.57 -12.11
N LYS A 12 9.93 -11.55 -11.94
CA LYS A 12 9.25 -10.45 -11.25
C LYS A 12 8.77 -10.94 -9.90
N CYS A 13 9.04 -10.17 -8.85
CA CYS A 13 8.48 -10.46 -7.54
C CYS A 13 6.96 -10.35 -7.59
N LEU A 14 6.24 -11.38 -7.13
CA LEU A 14 4.78 -11.38 -7.12
C LEU A 14 4.16 -10.43 -6.09
N GLU A 15 4.92 -10.00 -5.08
CA GLU A 15 4.41 -9.14 -4.00
C GLU A 15 4.60 -7.64 -4.28
N CYS A 16 5.77 -7.26 -4.82
CA CYS A 16 6.12 -5.86 -5.07
C CYS A 16 6.22 -5.50 -6.55
N GLY A 17 6.17 -6.49 -7.44
CA GLY A 17 6.31 -6.27 -8.88
C GLY A 17 7.71 -5.83 -9.33
N LYS A 18 8.72 -5.88 -8.44
CA LYS A 18 10.08 -5.47 -8.80
C LYS A 18 10.73 -6.53 -9.70
N LYS A 19 11.44 -6.07 -10.75
CA LYS A 19 12.27 -6.94 -11.59
C LYS A 19 13.46 -7.43 -10.77
N VAL A 20 13.58 -8.74 -10.70
CA VAL A 20 14.71 -9.49 -10.17
C VAL A 20 15.51 -9.94 -11.38
N LYS A 21 16.77 -9.52 -11.45
CA LYS A 21 17.69 -9.94 -12.51
C LYS A 21 18.23 -11.34 -12.23
N GLU A 22 18.67 -12.02 -13.30
CA GLU A 22 19.47 -13.24 -13.18
C GLU A 22 20.63 -13.06 -12.19
N GLY A 23 20.89 -14.09 -11.39
CA GLY A 23 21.93 -14.10 -10.36
C GLY A 23 21.52 -13.49 -9.01
N GLN A 24 20.39 -12.80 -8.91
CA GLN A 24 19.93 -12.31 -7.61
C GLN A 24 19.28 -13.40 -6.76
N THR A 25 19.53 -13.33 -5.46
CA THR A 25 18.89 -14.19 -4.47
C THR A 25 17.41 -13.88 -4.35
N VAL A 26 16.57 -14.88 -4.61
CA VAL A 26 15.12 -14.83 -4.47
C VAL A 26 14.63 -15.93 -3.55
N THR A 27 13.47 -15.69 -2.94
CA THR A 27 12.79 -16.74 -2.18
C THR A 27 11.72 -17.34 -3.07
N TRP A 28 11.81 -18.63 -3.35
CA TRP A 28 10.80 -19.38 -4.07
C TRP A 28 9.96 -20.20 -3.10
N GLU A 29 8.64 -20.09 -3.22
CA GLU A 29 7.69 -20.88 -2.45
C GLU A 29 6.79 -21.68 -3.40
N LYS A 30 6.79 -23.02 -3.23
CA LYS A 30 5.97 -23.93 -4.03
C LYS A 30 4.49 -23.59 -3.87
N GLY A 31 3.82 -23.25 -4.97
CA GLY A 31 2.40 -22.85 -5.01
C GLY A 31 2.12 -21.35 -4.82
N LYS A 32 3.12 -20.56 -4.40
CA LYS A 32 3.00 -19.11 -4.21
C LYS A 32 3.89 -18.27 -5.14
N GLY A 33 4.96 -18.86 -5.67
CA GLY A 33 5.84 -18.27 -6.68
C GLY A 33 7.11 -17.63 -6.11
N VAL A 34 7.66 -16.64 -6.82
CA VAL A 34 8.98 -16.03 -6.54
C VAL A 34 8.83 -14.68 -5.85
N TYR A 35 9.64 -14.48 -4.81
CA TYR A 35 9.71 -13.28 -3.98
C TYR A 35 11.11 -12.68 -4.00
N CYS A 36 11.17 -11.35 -4.03
CA CYS A 36 12.42 -10.61 -3.91
C CYS A 36 13.03 -10.79 -2.51
N SER A 37 14.34 -10.65 -2.35
CA SER A 37 15.02 -10.76 -1.04
C SER A 37 14.45 -9.81 0.04
N LYS A 38 13.93 -8.63 -0.35
CA LYS A 38 13.26 -7.68 0.56
C LYS A 38 11.80 -8.03 0.87
N CYS A 39 11.19 -8.87 0.04
CA CYS A 39 9.78 -9.22 0.06
C CYS A 39 9.58 -10.58 0.73
N LYS A 40 10.44 -10.91 1.72
CA LYS A 40 10.41 -12.21 2.40
C LYS A 40 8.96 -12.58 2.67
N PRO A 41 8.57 -13.85 2.51
CA PRO A 41 7.27 -14.34 2.96
C PRO A 41 7.26 -14.29 4.49
N VAL A 42 7.15 -13.08 5.04
CA VAL A 42 6.84 -12.88 6.45
C VAL A 42 5.43 -13.41 6.57
N ASN A 43 5.30 -14.46 7.39
CA ASN A 43 4.06 -15.06 7.82
C ASN A 43 2.95 -14.01 7.78
N LYS A 44 2.03 -14.14 6.83
CA LYS A 44 1.00 -13.14 6.54
C LYS A 44 0.05 -13.02 7.73
N GLN A 45 0.47 -12.35 8.80
CA GLN A 45 -0.45 -11.47 9.48
C GLN A 45 -0.84 -10.47 8.39
N LYS A 46 -2.11 -10.56 7.99
CA LYS A 46 -2.72 -9.64 7.04
C LYS A 46 -2.52 -8.22 7.57
N VAL A 47 -1.40 -7.58 7.26
CA VAL A 47 -1.43 -6.13 7.09
C VAL A 47 -2.16 -5.98 5.78
N SER A 48 -3.49 -5.99 5.87
CA SER A 48 -4.33 -5.46 4.83
C SER A 48 -3.66 -4.16 4.43
N ARG A 49 -3.11 -4.13 3.21
CA ARG A 49 -3.10 -2.92 2.42
C ARG A 49 -4.57 -2.55 2.29
N GLN A 50 -5.13 -1.97 3.35
CA GLN A 50 -6.15 -0.98 3.22
C GLN A 50 -5.44 0.06 2.38
N SER A 51 -5.61 -0.05 1.06
CA SER A 51 -5.85 1.14 0.26
C SER A 51 -6.78 1.96 1.12
N ALA A 52 -6.24 2.94 1.84
CA ALA A 52 -7.03 3.93 2.54
C ALA A 52 -7.67 4.74 1.42
N ALA A 53 -8.65 4.14 0.74
CA ALA A 53 -9.77 4.92 0.25
C ALA A 53 -10.17 5.75 1.46
N PRO A 54 -10.14 7.09 1.37
CA PRO A 54 -10.49 7.90 2.50
C PRO A 54 -11.87 7.44 2.94
N GLN A 55 -11.95 6.87 4.14
CA GLN A 55 -13.23 6.60 4.77
C GLN A 55 -13.83 7.99 4.95
N SER A 56 -14.66 8.40 3.98
CA SER A 56 -15.38 9.65 4.03
C SER A 56 -16.49 9.52 5.07
N THR A 57 -16.08 9.40 6.33
CA THR A 57 -16.94 9.74 7.45
C THR A 57 -17.06 11.25 7.45
N GLY A 58 -18.13 11.74 6.83
CA GLY A 58 -18.42 13.17 6.79
C GLY A 58 -18.28 13.79 8.18
N ARG A 59 -17.57 14.91 8.25
CA ARG A 59 -17.16 15.55 9.52
C ARG A 59 -17.49 17.04 9.49
N TYR A 60 -17.80 17.60 10.65
CA TYR A 60 -17.80 19.04 10.82
C TYR A 60 -16.38 19.58 10.75
N VAL A 61 -16.11 20.40 9.74
CA VAL A 61 -14.84 21.07 9.53
C VAL A 61 -14.99 22.57 9.75
N LYS A 62 -13.89 23.20 10.18
CA LYS A 62 -13.80 24.65 10.30
C LYS A 62 -13.14 25.20 9.03
N CYS A 63 -13.78 26.17 8.40
CA CYS A 63 -13.14 26.87 7.30
C CYS A 63 -11.94 27.66 7.80
N TRP A 64 -10.83 27.59 7.07
CA TRP A 64 -9.61 28.32 7.39
C TRP A 64 -9.72 29.82 7.07
N GLU A 65 -10.52 30.21 6.07
CA GLU A 65 -10.75 31.62 5.71
C GLU A 65 -11.80 32.28 6.60
N CYS A 66 -13.00 31.69 6.66
CA CYS A 66 -14.16 32.29 7.29
C CYS A 66 -14.30 31.92 8.78
N GLY A 67 -13.60 30.87 9.25
CA GLY A 67 -13.74 30.36 10.61
C GLY A 67 -15.07 29.66 10.91
N CYS A 68 -16.02 29.63 9.96
CA CYS A 68 -17.31 28.97 10.13
C CYS A 68 -17.15 27.44 10.14
N SER A 69 -17.97 26.77 10.95
CA SER A 69 -18.06 25.32 10.96
C SER A 69 -19.16 24.85 10.02
N TYR A 70 -18.85 23.90 9.13
CA TYR A 70 -19.82 23.29 8.21
C TYR A 70 -19.62 21.78 8.13
N TYR A 71 -20.66 21.06 7.72
CA TYR A 71 -20.61 19.61 7.57
C TYR A 71 -20.08 19.25 6.18
N ASP A 72 -18.88 18.64 6.12
CA ASP A 72 -18.30 18.17 4.87
C ASP A 72 -18.51 16.66 4.73
N SER A 73 -19.42 16.28 3.83
CA SER A 73 -19.76 14.87 3.57
C SER A 73 -18.63 14.11 2.87
N ASN A 74 -17.68 14.83 2.26
CA ASN A 74 -16.57 14.28 1.49
C ASN A 74 -15.20 14.55 2.14
N TRP A 75 -15.15 14.57 3.47
CA TRP A 75 -13.95 14.95 4.21
C TRP A 75 -12.90 13.84 4.21
N TYR A 76 -11.64 14.22 3.98
CA TYR A 76 -10.50 13.33 4.13
C TYR A 76 -9.26 14.08 4.62
N PRO A 77 -8.32 13.40 5.31
CA PRO A 77 -7.09 14.02 5.79
C PRO A 77 -6.26 14.57 4.62
N GLY A 78 -6.00 15.87 4.63
CA GLY A 78 -5.25 16.58 3.58
C GLY A 78 -6.11 17.37 2.58
N LYS A 79 -7.44 17.37 2.71
CA LYS A 79 -8.34 18.24 1.93
C LYS A 79 -8.38 19.65 2.51
N ASP A 80 -8.19 20.66 1.66
CA ASP A 80 -8.41 22.06 2.03
C ASP A 80 -9.88 22.30 2.41
N SER A 81 -10.11 22.82 3.61
CA SER A 81 -11.45 23.03 4.16
C SER A 81 -11.96 24.42 3.78
N TYR A 82 -12.44 24.61 2.55
CA TYR A 82 -12.92 25.89 2.02
C TYR A 82 -14.46 25.95 2.01
N CYS A 83 -15.03 27.01 2.58
CA CYS A 83 -16.49 27.22 2.70
C CYS A 83 -17.11 27.96 1.50
N GLY A 84 -16.30 28.62 0.65
CA GLY A 84 -16.82 29.47 -0.44
C GLY A 84 -17.61 30.71 0.02
N CYS A 85 -17.41 31.15 1.26
CA CYS A 85 -18.02 32.37 1.80
C CYS A 85 -17.37 33.63 1.23
#